data_AF-A0AAD0XIX2-F1
#
_entry.id   AF-A0AAD0XIX2-F1
#
_cell.length_a   1.000
_cell.length_b   1.000
_cell.length_c   1.000
_cell.angle_alpha   90.00
_cell.angle_beta   90.00
_cell.angle_gamma   90.00
#
_symmetry.space_group_name_H-M   'P 1'
#
loop_
_entity.id
_entity.type
_entity.pdbx_description
1 polymer ?
#
loop_
_entity_poly.entity_id
_entity_poly.type
_entity_poly.pdbx_seq_one_letter_code
_entity_poly.pdbx_strand_id
1 'polypeptide(L)'
;MTQLKKQQRKRKKKLSRKGNKKAATTNRTKDSGVEVIVRRDDTGDWIKPTTGEKFYIDEDALFPDVEFEFTTDVPGPYVWTWEMIWSAQVSSLSEKERGRTVKNLRRAGKFTQDGRHWNARSIGAVIGGTLRIVVQVGQQEFIRTVKVLAKQPGADRIKAHIRERNEPLMEKLIHQESRFKHVINNDLEPIVAGDRGFGVVQLTNPMPSYSQIWSWKENVDAGIALLRQKRAAAKRDFEQQKPVSYTAEMLDTETITRWNGGKYHEWDEGKKKWVRQKSILCDSKTGNVGWNMTLESNAGKTESELHDRDNGTYRKMKEGQNEEHAWQYSGVCYADHIEKR
;
A
#
# COMPACT_ATOMS: atom_id res chain seq x y z
N MET A 1 22.72 74.61 44.80
CA MET A 1 23.82 73.94 44.06
C MET A 1 24.65 73.12 45.03
N THR A 2 24.29 71.86 45.31
CA THR A 2 25.14 70.96 46.09
C THR A 2 24.68 69.49 46.02
N GLN A 3 25.62 68.61 45.67
CA GLN A 3 25.92 67.29 46.26
C GLN A 3 25.01 66.03 46.12
N LEU A 4 25.70 64.92 45.76
CA LEU A 4 25.64 63.53 46.29
C LEU A 4 24.48 62.57 45.92
N LYS A 5 24.78 61.48 45.15
CA LYS A 5 24.70 60.03 45.56
C LYS A 5 24.52 59.01 44.41
N LYS A 6 25.15 57.82 44.63
CA LYS A 6 24.92 56.43 44.12
C LYS A 6 25.42 56.07 42.69
N GLN A 7 26.45 55.22 42.53
CA GLN A 7 26.53 53.73 42.69
C GLN A 7 25.64 52.98 41.65
N GLN A 8 26.08 52.03 40.81
CA GLN A 8 27.03 50.88 40.93
C GLN A 8 27.39 50.34 39.51
N ARG A 9 28.67 50.06 39.18
CA ARG A 9 29.35 48.72 39.07
C ARG A 9 28.67 47.71 38.10
N LYS A 10 29.30 46.97 37.17
CA LYS A 10 30.66 46.37 37.12
C LYS A 10 30.95 45.75 35.71
N ARG A 11 32.20 45.95 35.24
CA ARG A 11 33.13 45.05 34.52
C ARG A 11 32.66 44.14 33.35
N LYS A 12 33.20 44.48 32.16
CA LYS A 12 33.47 43.60 31.01
C LYS A 12 34.52 42.52 31.33
N LYS A 13 34.29 41.29 30.86
CA LYS A 13 35.34 40.33 30.43
C LYS A 13 34.85 39.59 29.17
N LYS A 14 35.66 39.65 28.11
CA LYS A 14 35.45 39.00 26.80
C LYS A 14 35.57 37.46 26.93
N LEU A 15 34.84 36.69 26.11
CA LEU A 15 35.40 35.91 24.98
C LEU A 15 34.37 34.94 24.38
N SER A 16 34.14 35.13 23.07
CA SER A 16 33.89 34.15 21.99
C SER A 16 32.92 32.98 22.24
N ARG A 17 31.76 33.02 21.58
CA ARG A 17 31.01 31.82 21.18
C ARG A 17 30.75 31.88 19.67
N LYS A 18 31.39 30.97 18.93
CA LYS A 18 31.03 30.59 17.56
C LYS A 18 29.55 30.17 17.55
N GLY A 19 28.75 30.84 16.73
CA GLY A 19 27.34 30.50 16.53
C GLY A 19 27.22 29.26 15.64
N ASN A 20 26.76 28.15 16.20
CA ASN A 20 26.21 27.04 15.42
C ASN A 20 24.74 27.33 15.14
N LYS A 21 24.43 27.58 13.86
CA LYS A 21 23.07 27.50 13.32
C LYS A 21 22.61 26.04 13.36
N LYS A 22 21.47 25.76 13.99
CA LYS A 22 20.38 24.92 13.45
C LYS A 22 19.13 25.19 14.27
N ALA A 23 18.14 25.77 13.60
CA ALA A 23 16.82 26.06 14.14
C ALA A 23 16.09 24.75 14.46
N ALA A 24 15.61 24.63 15.68
CA ALA A 24 14.55 23.69 16.04
C ALA A 24 13.23 24.32 15.64
N THR A 25 12.59 23.81 14.59
CA THR A 25 11.21 24.18 14.23
C THR A 25 10.29 23.07 14.72
N THR A 26 9.61 23.30 15.84
CA THR A 26 8.51 22.44 16.30
C THR A 26 7.24 22.81 15.54
N ASN A 27 6.69 21.88 14.75
CA ASN A 27 5.33 22.02 14.22
C ASN A 27 4.33 21.95 15.39
N ARG A 28 3.63 23.06 15.62
CA ARG A 28 2.45 23.12 16.49
C ARG A 28 1.22 23.09 15.61
N THR A 29 0.78 21.91 15.23
CA THR A 29 -0.54 21.68 14.65
C THR A 29 -1.20 20.56 15.43
N LYS A 30 -2.20 20.91 16.26
CA LYS A 30 -3.21 19.94 16.72
C LYS A 30 -3.88 19.36 15.47
N ASP A 31 -4.04 18.04 15.43
CA ASP A 31 -4.72 17.24 14.38
C ASP A 31 -3.91 16.73 13.18
N SER A 32 -2.58 16.63 13.26
CA SER A 32 -1.86 15.68 12.40
C SER A 32 -1.63 14.36 13.14
N GLY A 33 -2.46 13.36 12.87
CA GLY A 33 -2.33 11.97 13.35
C GLY A 33 -1.15 11.21 12.74
N VAL A 34 0.00 11.85 12.65
CA VAL A 34 1.28 11.18 12.45
C VAL A 34 1.76 10.85 13.85
N GLU A 35 1.47 9.63 14.32
CA GLU A 35 2.23 9.05 15.41
C GLU A 35 3.64 8.80 14.85
N VAL A 36 4.42 9.88 14.80
CA VAL A 36 5.85 9.81 14.59
C VAL A 36 6.32 9.00 15.79
N ILE A 37 6.64 7.72 15.60
CA ILE A 37 7.49 7.00 16.55
C ILE A 37 8.83 7.73 16.47
N VAL A 38 8.94 8.77 17.29
CA VAL A 38 10.08 9.65 17.37
C VAL A 38 11.24 8.76 17.79
N ARG A 39 12.31 8.78 17.00
CA ARG A 39 13.57 8.03 17.18
C ARG A 39 14.33 8.37 18.49
N ARG A 40 13.67 8.95 19.50
CA ARG A 40 14.28 9.50 20.72
C ARG A 40 14.13 8.62 21.95
N ASP A 41 13.44 7.49 21.85
CA ASP A 41 13.09 6.67 23.01
C ASP A 41 13.83 5.33 23.05
N ASP A 42 14.86 5.11 22.21
CA ASP A 42 15.74 3.94 22.35
C ASP A 42 16.59 4.11 23.62
N THR A 43 16.54 3.12 24.51
CA THR A 43 17.16 3.15 25.84
C THR A 43 17.82 1.82 26.18
N GLY A 44 18.69 1.84 27.18
CA GLY A 44 19.45 0.68 27.65
C GLY A 44 20.67 0.37 26.77
N ASP A 45 21.52 -0.51 27.28
CA ASP A 45 22.75 -0.95 26.62
C ASP A 45 22.46 -2.17 25.75
N TRP A 46 22.50 -1.98 24.42
CA TRP A 46 22.24 -3.02 23.43
C TRP A 46 23.53 -3.48 22.76
N ILE A 47 23.66 -4.79 22.55
CA ILE A 47 24.73 -5.40 21.75
C ILE A 47 24.34 -5.34 20.26
N LYS A 48 23.09 -5.71 19.94
CA LYS A 48 22.51 -5.64 18.60
C LYS A 48 20.99 -5.64 18.67
N PRO A 49 20.30 -5.15 17.64
CA PRO A 49 20.82 -4.40 16.51
C PRO A 49 21.11 -2.94 16.90
N THR A 50 21.75 -2.19 15.99
CA THR A 50 21.90 -0.74 16.16
C THR A 50 20.56 -0.02 15.95
N THR A 51 20.40 1.16 16.56
CA THR A 51 19.17 1.96 16.39
C THR A 51 18.93 2.30 14.93
N GLY A 52 17.73 1.99 14.45
CA GLY A 52 17.29 2.30 13.09
C GLY A 52 17.93 1.44 12.02
N GLU A 53 18.62 0.36 12.40
CA GLU A 53 19.18 -0.61 11.45
C GLU A 53 18.09 -1.16 10.54
N LYS A 54 18.45 -1.42 9.28
CA LYS A 54 17.51 -1.86 8.24
C LYS A 54 17.71 -3.34 7.95
N PHE A 55 16.60 -4.06 8.02
CA PHE A 55 16.49 -5.47 7.65
C PHE A 55 15.52 -5.60 6.48
N TYR A 56 15.66 -6.67 5.72
CA TYR A 56 14.93 -6.83 4.46
C TYR A 56 14.22 -8.18 4.40
N ILE A 57 12.90 -8.14 4.21
CA ILE A 57 12.16 -9.25 3.61
C ILE A 57 12.76 -9.48 2.23
N ASP A 58 13.19 -10.69 1.96
CA ASP A 58 13.91 -11.00 0.73
C ASP A 58 12.99 -11.15 -0.48
N GLU A 59 13.60 -11.43 -1.64
CA GLU A 59 12.90 -11.63 -2.91
C GLU A 59 12.00 -12.88 -2.91
N ASP A 60 12.16 -13.78 -1.94
CA ASP A 60 11.31 -14.96 -1.73
C ASP A 60 10.19 -14.73 -0.72
N ALA A 61 10.03 -13.47 -0.28
CA ALA A 61 9.08 -13.05 0.73
C ALA A 61 9.35 -13.70 2.10
N LEU A 62 10.61 -13.98 2.43
CA LEU A 62 10.99 -14.49 3.75
C LEU A 62 11.32 -13.34 4.68
N PHE A 63 10.74 -13.36 5.88
CA PHE A 63 11.05 -12.40 6.92
C PHE A 63 12.52 -12.57 7.38
N PRO A 64 13.28 -11.47 7.61
CA PRO A 64 14.70 -11.56 7.94
C PRO A 64 14.96 -12.09 9.36
N ASP A 65 16.19 -12.56 9.59
CA ASP A 65 16.72 -12.67 10.94
C ASP A 65 17.00 -11.27 11.49
N VAL A 66 16.38 -10.97 12.64
CA VAL A 66 16.58 -9.71 13.34
C VAL A 66 16.89 -10.04 14.79
N GLU A 67 18.17 -10.09 15.11
CA GLU A 67 18.66 -10.51 16.40
C GLU A 67 18.76 -9.32 17.35
N PHE A 68 18.01 -9.40 18.45
CA PHE A 68 18.00 -8.47 19.56
C PHE A 68 18.77 -9.06 20.72
N GLU A 69 19.73 -8.31 21.24
CA GLU A 69 20.54 -8.69 22.38
C GLU A 69 20.96 -7.46 23.17
N PHE A 70 20.80 -7.53 24.49
CA PHE A 70 21.12 -6.43 25.41
C PHE A 70 22.00 -6.90 26.57
N THR A 71 22.65 -5.93 27.20
CA THR A 71 23.53 -6.15 28.36
C THR A 71 22.77 -5.81 29.63
N THR A 72 22.82 -6.70 30.61
CA THR A 72 22.37 -6.46 31.98
C THR A 72 23.02 -7.45 32.94
N ASP A 73 23.18 -7.01 34.19
CA ASP A 73 23.57 -7.84 35.33
C ASP A 73 22.35 -8.29 36.16
N VAL A 74 21.16 -7.76 35.86
CA VAL A 74 19.91 -8.15 36.52
C VAL A 74 19.50 -9.53 36.00
N PRO A 75 19.31 -10.54 36.86
CA PRO A 75 18.88 -11.86 36.41
C PRO A 75 17.45 -11.80 35.82
N GLY A 76 17.19 -12.68 34.86
CA GLY A 76 15.87 -12.88 34.28
C GLY A 76 14.86 -13.52 35.26
N PRO A 77 13.64 -13.79 34.81
CA PRO A 77 13.18 -13.70 33.42
C PRO A 77 12.89 -12.25 32.96
N TYR A 78 13.06 -12.00 31.67
CA TYR A 78 12.76 -10.71 31.04
C TYR A 78 11.43 -10.76 30.30
N VAL A 79 10.66 -9.68 30.41
CA VAL A 79 9.40 -9.52 29.68
C VAL A 79 9.67 -8.76 28.40
N TRP A 80 9.51 -9.41 27.27
CA TRP A 80 9.68 -8.84 25.94
C TRP A 80 8.33 -8.44 25.38
N THR A 81 8.25 -7.22 24.87
CA THR A 81 7.14 -6.72 24.08
C THR A 81 7.67 -6.23 22.75
N TRP A 82 7.01 -6.62 21.66
CA TRP A 82 7.35 -6.15 20.33
C TRP A 82 6.14 -5.57 19.65
N GLU A 83 6.40 -4.61 18.77
CA GLU A 83 5.38 -3.91 18.01
C GLU A 83 5.92 -3.54 16.63
N MET A 84 5.26 -4.04 15.59
CA MET A 84 5.49 -3.65 14.20
C MET A 84 4.40 -2.66 13.78
N ILE A 85 4.82 -1.46 13.37
CA ILE A 85 3.93 -0.39 12.89
C ILE A 85 4.36 0.08 11.50
N TRP A 86 3.38 0.22 10.61
CA TRP A 86 3.57 0.83 9.31
C TRP A 86 2.41 1.75 8.93
N SER A 87 2.75 2.97 8.55
CA SER A 87 1.82 3.94 7.98
C SER A 87 1.84 3.82 6.46
N ALA A 88 0.82 3.18 5.91
CA ALA A 88 0.67 3.00 4.48
C ALA A 88 0.35 4.33 3.80
N GLN A 89 1.35 4.90 3.14
CA GLN A 89 1.25 6.16 2.41
C GLN A 89 1.17 5.91 0.91
N VAL A 90 0.30 6.68 0.24
CA VAL A 90 0.09 6.59 -1.20
C VAL A 90 1.40 6.76 -1.94
N SER A 91 1.66 5.91 -2.91
CA SER A 91 2.85 5.95 -3.76
C SER A 91 2.47 5.98 -5.23
N SER A 92 3.34 6.55 -6.05
CA SER A 92 3.25 6.43 -7.51
C SER A 92 4.29 5.44 -8.01
N LEU A 93 3.97 4.69 -9.07
CA LEU A 93 4.95 3.86 -9.77
C LEU A 93 6.14 4.66 -10.32
N SER A 94 6.01 6.00 -10.42
CA SER A 94 7.07 6.94 -10.81
C SER A 94 8.15 7.20 -9.74
N GLU A 95 8.16 6.45 -8.62
CA GLU A 95 9.18 6.53 -7.56
C GLU A 95 9.27 7.89 -6.84
N LYS A 96 8.24 8.73 -6.96
CA LYS A 96 8.15 10.00 -6.25
C LYS A 96 7.95 9.79 -4.74
N GLU A 97 8.18 10.85 -3.97
CA GLU A 97 7.84 10.89 -2.55
C GLU A 97 6.40 10.43 -2.31
N ARG A 98 6.20 9.72 -1.20
CA ARG A 98 4.88 9.24 -0.82
C ARG A 98 3.97 10.39 -0.42
N GLY A 99 2.70 10.24 -0.74
CA GLY A 99 1.63 11.18 -0.40
C GLY A 99 1.02 10.89 0.97
N ARG A 100 -0.28 11.17 1.09
CA ARG A 100 -1.04 11.00 2.34
C ARG A 100 -1.06 9.55 2.83
N THR A 101 -1.20 9.37 4.14
CA THR A 101 -1.49 8.08 4.77
C THR A 101 -2.93 7.66 4.49
N VAL A 102 -3.13 6.43 4.04
CA VAL A 102 -4.48 5.85 3.79
C VAL A 102 -4.86 4.77 4.80
N LYS A 103 -3.86 4.19 5.49
CA LYS A 103 -4.06 3.19 6.55
C LYS A 103 -2.85 3.14 7.49
N ASN A 104 -3.10 2.98 8.78
CA ASN A 104 -2.07 2.54 9.73
C ASN A 104 -2.28 1.05 10.03
N LEU A 105 -1.21 0.27 9.93
CA LEU A 105 -1.18 -1.14 10.30
C LEU A 105 -0.27 -1.34 11.50
N ARG A 106 -0.70 -2.24 12.38
CA ARG A 106 -0.02 -2.56 13.63
C ARG A 106 -0.18 -4.04 13.92
N ARG A 107 0.90 -4.68 14.37
CA ARG A 107 0.88 -5.99 15.01
C ARG A 107 1.83 -5.97 16.20
N ALA A 108 1.44 -6.59 17.30
CA ALA A 108 2.24 -6.61 18.50
C ALA A 108 2.16 -7.98 19.18
N GLY A 109 3.11 -8.26 20.06
CA GLY A 109 3.15 -9.46 20.88
C GLY A 109 3.94 -9.24 22.15
N LYS A 110 3.75 -10.14 23.11
CA LYS A 110 4.41 -10.12 24.41
C LYS A 110 4.74 -11.54 24.84
N PHE A 111 5.92 -11.76 25.38
CA PHE A 111 6.37 -13.04 25.91
C PHE A 111 7.42 -12.83 27.00
N THR A 112 7.80 -13.91 27.69
CA THR A 112 8.78 -13.89 28.77
C THR A 112 9.82 -14.97 28.53
N GLN A 113 11.09 -14.67 28.75
CA GLN A 113 12.19 -15.65 28.65
C GLN A 113 13.36 -15.28 29.55
N ASP A 114 14.18 -16.26 29.91
CA ASP A 114 15.40 -16.04 30.70
C ASP A 114 16.55 -15.45 29.87
N GLY A 115 16.51 -15.65 28.56
CA GLY A 115 17.54 -15.20 27.64
C GLY A 115 17.51 -13.68 27.38
N ARG A 116 18.70 -13.08 27.27
CA ARG A 116 18.88 -11.69 26.81
C ARG A 116 18.85 -11.56 25.28
N HIS A 117 18.71 -12.68 24.57
CA HIS A 117 18.72 -12.77 23.12
C HIS A 117 17.35 -13.19 22.58
N TRP A 118 16.83 -12.47 21.60
CA TRP A 118 15.63 -12.85 20.88
C TRP A 118 15.76 -12.55 19.39
N ASN A 119 15.30 -13.47 18.54
CA ASN A 119 15.23 -13.26 17.10
C ASN A 119 13.78 -13.02 16.66
N ALA A 120 13.53 -11.86 16.04
CA ALA A 120 12.20 -11.48 15.58
C ALA A 120 11.66 -12.36 14.44
N ARG A 121 12.47 -13.24 13.83
CA ARG A 121 11.97 -14.30 12.92
C ARG A 121 10.87 -15.14 13.58
N SER A 122 10.91 -15.30 14.90
CA SER A 122 9.89 -16.00 15.68
C SER A 122 8.49 -15.36 15.66
N ILE A 123 8.34 -14.12 15.16
CA ILE A 123 7.02 -13.50 14.90
C ILE A 123 6.18 -14.37 13.95
N GLY A 124 6.83 -15.15 13.07
CA GLY A 124 6.15 -16.11 12.21
C GLY A 124 5.24 -15.46 11.16
N ALA A 125 5.58 -14.24 10.71
CA ALA A 125 4.82 -13.53 9.69
C ALA A 125 5.68 -12.57 8.87
N VAL A 126 5.33 -12.41 7.59
CA VAL A 126 6.02 -11.53 6.65
C VAL A 126 5.38 -10.15 6.70
N ILE A 127 5.82 -9.33 7.65
CA ILE A 127 5.32 -7.95 7.86
C ILE A 127 6.49 -6.98 7.92
N GLY A 128 6.31 -5.74 7.49
CA GLY A 128 7.36 -4.72 7.54
C GLY A 128 6.90 -3.41 8.15
N GLY A 129 7.83 -2.47 8.27
CA GLY A 129 7.62 -1.18 8.91
C GLY A 129 8.68 -0.89 9.97
N THR A 130 8.24 -0.22 11.03
CA THR A 130 9.05 0.07 12.22
C THR A 130 8.81 -1.01 13.24
N LEU A 131 9.85 -1.79 13.57
CA LEU A 131 9.80 -2.76 14.65
C LEU A 131 10.39 -2.13 15.90
N ARG A 132 9.57 -2.00 16.94
CA ARG A 132 9.95 -1.49 18.25
C ARG A 132 9.91 -2.63 19.27
N ILE A 133 11.01 -2.81 19.99
CA ILE A 133 11.17 -3.78 21.07
C ILE A 133 11.27 -3.05 22.40
N VAL A 134 10.57 -3.57 23.39
CA VAL A 134 10.67 -3.16 24.80
C VAL A 134 10.95 -4.40 25.63
N VAL A 135 12.00 -4.35 26.44
CA VAL A 135 12.34 -5.38 27.40
C VAL A 135 12.29 -4.82 28.81
N GLN A 136 11.49 -5.42 29.68
CA GLN A 136 11.47 -5.10 31.10
C GLN A 136 12.59 -5.86 31.81
N VAL A 137 13.49 -5.11 32.46
CA VAL A 137 14.66 -5.62 33.15
C VAL A 137 14.66 -5.05 34.57
N GLY A 138 14.11 -5.80 35.53
CA GLY A 138 13.84 -5.29 36.87
C GLY A 138 12.87 -4.11 36.85
N GLN A 139 13.34 -2.91 37.22
CA GLN A 139 12.58 -1.66 37.17
C GLN A 139 12.90 -0.80 35.93
N GLN A 140 13.76 -1.26 35.03
CA GLN A 140 14.21 -0.52 33.86
C GLN A 140 13.58 -1.05 32.57
N GLU A 141 13.41 -0.16 31.60
CA GLU A 141 13.00 -0.50 30.24
C GLU A 141 14.17 -0.34 29.27
N PHE A 142 14.43 -1.41 28.53
CA PHE A 142 15.33 -1.40 27.38
C PHE A 142 14.48 -1.27 26.13
N ILE A 143 14.75 -0.26 25.31
CA ILE A 143 13.98 0.01 24.10
C ILE A 143 14.92 0.03 22.89
N ARG A 144 14.54 -0.68 21.83
CA ARG A 144 15.26 -0.68 20.56
C ARG A 144 14.32 -0.66 19.37
N THR A 145 14.66 0.17 18.39
CA THR A 145 13.86 0.32 17.18
C THR A 145 14.68 0.02 15.94
N VAL A 146 14.10 -0.74 15.00
CA VAL A 146 14.68 -1.04 13.68
C VAL A 146 13.65 -0.86 12.56
N LYS A 147 14.10 -0.95 11.31
CA LYS A 147 13.25 -0.91 10.13
C LYS A 147 13.29 -2.26 9.41
N VAL A 148 12.12 -2.79 9.08
CA VAL A 148 11.98 -3.96 8.22
C VAL A 148 11.35 -3.51 6.90
N LEU A 149 12.10 -3.61 5.81
CA LEU A 149 11.72 -3.23 4.46
C LEU A 149 11.59 -4.48 3.59
N ALA A 150 11.16 -4.36 2.33
CA ALA A 150 11.01 -5.48 1.41
C ALA A 150 11.77 -5.27 0.11
N LYS A 151 12.44 -6.32 -0.38
CA LYS A 151 13.07 -6.32 -1.69
C LYS A 151 12.03 -6.58 -2.78
N GLN A 152 12.25 -5.97 -3.94
CA GLN A 152 11.48 -6.26 -5.14
C GLN A 152 11.87 -7.66 -5.68
N PRO A 153 10.93 -8.61 -5.84
CA PRO A 153 11.25 -9.98 -6.28
C PRO A 153 11.64 -10.13 -7.75
N GLY A 154 11.32 -9.13 -8.58
CA GLY A 154 11.48 -9.21 -10.03
C GLY A 154 10.30 -9.90 -10.74
N ALA A 155 10.07 -9.54 -12.00
CA ALA A 155 8.91 -9.98 -12.76
C ALA A 155 8.90 -11.51 -13.00
N ASP A 156 10.07 -12.11 -13.23
CA ASP A 156 10.15 -13.54 -13.56
C ASP A 156 9.77 -14.43 -12.38
N ARG A 157 10.15 -14.06 -11.15
CA ARG A 157 9.72 -14.77 -9.94
C ARG A 157 8.20 -14.69 -9.75
N ILE A 158 7.62 -13.51 -9.96
CA ILE A 158 6.17 -13.32 -9.87
C ILE A 158 5.44 -14.18 -10.92
N LYS A 159 5.90 -14.16 -12.17
CA LYS A 159 5.33 -14.97 -13.26
C LYS A 159 5.45 -16.47 -12.98
N ALA A 160 6.62 -16.94 -12.55
CA ALA A 160 6.83 -18.33 -12.17
C ALA A 160 5.84 -18.77 -11.07
N HIS A 161 5.71 -17.95 -10.02
CA HIS A 161 4.75 -18.19 -8.93
C HIS A 161 3.31 -18.27 -9.45
N ILE A 162 2.89 -17.39 -10.36
CA ILE A 162 1.54 -17.43 -10.97
C ILE A 162 1.32 -18.70 -11.79
N ARG A 163 2.32 -19.12 -12.58
CA ARG A 163 2.24 -20.31 -13.43
C ARG A 163 2.08 -21.58 -12.62
N GLU A 164 2.76 -21.70 -11.48
CA GLU A 164 2.59 -22.81 -10.54
C GLU A 164 1.14 -22.92 -10.01
N ARG A 165 0.40 -21.80 -9.95
CA ARG A 165 -1.02 -21.80 -9.57
C ARG A 165 -1.95 -22.08 -10.75
N ASN A 166 -1.46 -22.14 -11.99
CA ASN A 166 -2.27 -22.25 -13.21
C ASN A 166 -3.31 -21.11 -13.36
N GLU A 167 -2.88 -19.85 -13.17
CA GLU A 167 -3.78 -18.68 -13.29
C GLU A 167 -3.21 -17.59 -14.24
N PRO A 168 -3.14 -17.85 -15.57
CA PRO A 168 -2.46 -16.96 -16.52
C PRO A 168 -3.10 -15.56 -16.65
N LEU A 169 -4.40 -15.42 -16.37
CA LEU A 169 -5.07 -14.11 -16.35
C LEU A 169 -4.47 -13.17 -15.29
N MET A 170 -3.93 -13.71 -14.20
CA MET A 170 -3.28 -12.91 -13.17
C MET A 170 -2.02 -12.21 -13.69
N GLU A 171 -1.28 -12.81 -14.64
CA GLU A 171 -0.12 -12.13 -15.26
C GLU A 171 -0.57 -10.86 -16.01
N LYS A 172 -1.68 -10.93 -16.76
CA LYS A 172 -2.23 -9.78 -17.49
C LYS A 172 -2.67 -8.66 -16.54
N LEU A 173 -3.39 -9.04 -15.47
CA LEU A 173 -3.85 -8.09 -14.47
C LEU A 173 -2.68 -7.41 -13.76
N ILE A 174 -1.71 -8.17 -13.23
CA ILE A 174 -0.53 -7.58 -12.55
C ILE A 174 0.28 -6.68 -13.49
N HIS A 175 0.40 -7.05 -14.77
CA HIS A 175 1.07 -6.19 -15.74
C HIS A 175 0.40 -4.81 -15.83
N GLN A 176 -0.93 -4.78 -15.87
CA GLN A 176 -1.72 -3.55 -15.90
C GLN A 176 -1.69 -2.80 -14.56
N GLU A 177 -1.86 -3.49 -13.43
CA GLU A 177 -2.00 -2.88 -12.09
C GLU A 177 -0.69 -2.26 -11.58
N SER A 178 0.43 -2.96 -11.75
CA SER A 178 1.69 -2.59 -11.08
C SER A 178 2.93 -2.75 -11.95
N ARG A 179 2.80 -3.30 -13.16
CA ARG A 179 3.93 -3.70 -14.01
C ARG A 179 4.89 -4.67 -13.29
N PHE A 180 4.32 -5.63 -12.56
CA PHE A 180 5.05 -6.60 -11.74
C PHE A 180 5.91 -5.97 -10.62
N LYS A 181 5.59 -4.75 -10.22
CA LYS A 181 6.26 -4.07 -9.12
C LYS A 181 5.52 -4.33 -7.82
N HIS A 182 6.23 -4.71 -6.76
CA HIS A 182 5.64 -4.90 -5.44
C HIS A 182 5.94 -3.73 -4.50
N VAL A 183 7.18 -3.22 -4.54
CA VAL A 183 7.68 -2.16 -3.67
C VAL A 183 8.13 -0.95 -4.48
N ILE A 184 8.11 0.24 -3.86
CA ILE A 184 8.76 1.44 -4.40
C ILE A 184 10.26 1.33 -4.13
N ASN A 185 11.11 1.41 -5.14
CA ASN A 185 12.54 1.14 -4.96
C ASN A 185 13.23 2.22 -4.10
N ASN A 186 12.67 3.43 -4.06
CA ASN A 186 13.22 4.55 -3.30
C ASN A 186 13.16 4.33 -1.77
N ASP A 187 12.14 3.63 -1.27
CA ASP A 187 11.95 3.40 0.17
C ASP A 187 11.79 1.93 0.57
N LEU A 188 11.64 1.04 -0.41
CA LEU A 188 11.50 -0.41 -0.25
C LEU A 188 10.29 -0.80 0.60
N GLU A 189 9.21 -0.02 0.54
CA GLU A 189 7.91 -0.37 1.11
C GLU A 189 6.90 -0.74 0.00
N PRO A 190 5.87 -1.55 0.29
CA PRO A 190 4.86 -1.93 -0.68
C PRO A 190 4.20 -0.74 -1.38
N ILE A 191 3.79 -0.94 -2.63
CA ILE A 191 3.01 0.05 -3.38
C ILE A 191 1.64 0.21 -2.72
N VAL A 192 1.20 1.46 -2.60
CA VAL A 192 -0.10 1.83 -2.05
C VAL A 192 -0.79 2.82 -3.00
N ALA A 193 -1.95 2.47 -3.54
CA ALA A 193 -2.77 3.38 -4.34
C ALA A 193 -3.67 4.27 -3.48
N GLY A 194 -4.15 5.37 -4.06
CA GLY A 194 -4.98 6.38 -3.39
C GLY A 194 -6.33 5.86 -2.90
N ASP A 195 -6.83 4.80 -3.52
CA ASP A 195 -8.06 4.07 -3.21
C ASP A 195 -7.82 2.85 -2.28
N ARG A 196 -6.62 2.74 -1.70
CA ARG A 196 -6.17 1.63 -0.84
C ARG A 196 -5.92 0.32 -1.60
N GLY A 197 -5.44 0.38 -2.84
CA GLY A 197 -4.81 -0.77 -3.50
C GLY A 197 -3.43 -1.05 -2.91
N PHE A 198 -3.12 -2.31 -2.59
CA PHE A 198 -1.84 -2.70 -1.98
C PHE A 198 -1.06 -3.74 -2.77
N GLY A 199 0.26 -3.54 -2.85
CA GLY A 199 1.21 -4.53 -3.36
C GLY A 199 1.14 -4.73 -4.87
N VAL A 200 1.55 -5.91 -5.33
CA VAL A 200 1.75 -6.18 -6.76
C VAL A 200 0.43 -6.37 -7.50
N VAL A 201 -0.60 -6.85 -6.81
CA VAL A 201 -1.94 -7.08 -7.36
C VAL A 201 -2.86 -5.87 -7.14
N GLN A 202 -2.44 -4.86 -6.36
CA GLN A 202 -3.28 -3.74 -5.95
C GLN A 202 -4.58 -4.20 -5.27
N LEU A 203 -4.48 -5.13 -4.31
CA LEU A 203 -5.64 -5.60 -3.54
C LEU A 203 -6.29 -4.46 -2.76
N THR A 204 -7.61 -4.30 -2.88
CA THR A 204 -8.39 -3.21 -2.27
C THR A 204 -9.48 -3.71 -1.32
N ASN A 205 -10.42 -4.51 -1.84
CA ASN A 205 -11.60 -4.98 -1.13
C ASN A 205 -11.88 -6.48 -1.40
N PRO A 206 -11.92 -7.35 -0.37
CA PRO A 206 -11.71 -7.04 1.05
C PRO A 206 -10.31 -6.49 1.33
N MET A 207 -10.19 -5.69 2.39
CA MET A 207 -8.91 -5.12 2.81
C MET A 207 -7.90 -6.26 3.06
N PRO A 208 -6.72 -6.26 2.41
CA PRO A 208 -5.73 -7.30 2.61
C PRO A 208 -5.17 -7.27 4.05
N SER A 209 -4.78 -8.45 4.54
CA SER A 209 -4.09 -8.59 5.82
C SER A 209 -2.71 -7.92 5.77
N TYR A 210 -2.12 -7.67 6.94
CA TYR A 210 -0.78 -7.06 7.01
C TYR A 210 0.27 -7.90 6.26
N SER A 211 0.22 -9.23 6.41
CA SER A 211 1.12 -10.14 5.67
C SER A 211 0.85 -10.13 4.17
N GLN A 212 -0.42 -10.13 3.74
CA GLN A 212 -0.79 -10.02 2.33
C GLN A 212 -0.33 -8.72 1.66
N ILE A 213 -0.03 -7.67 2.44
CA ILE A 213 0.50 -6.41 1.89
C ILE A 213 2.02 -6.50 1.70
N TRP A 214 2.74 -7.12 2.63
CA TRP A 214 4.21 -7.15 2.66
C TRP A 214 4.84 -8.38 2.02
N SER A 215 4.11 -9.49 1.94
CA SER A 215 4.49 -10.68 1.19
C SER A 215 3.92 -10.60 -0.21
N TRP A 216 4.78 -10.42 -1.21
CA TRP A 216 4.35 -10.45 -2.60
C TRP A 216 3.70 -11.79 -2.98
N LYS A 217 4.13 -12.90 -2.38
CA LYS A 217 3.54 -14.23 -2.58
C LYS A 217 2.12 -14.29 -2.06
N GLU A 218 1.89 -13.87 -0.81
CA GLU A 218 0.54 -13.84 -0.23
C GLU A 218 -0.37 -12.83 -0.94
N ASN A 219 0.19 -11.71 -1.43
CA ASN A 219 -0.53 -10.73 -2.24
C ASN A 219 -1.03 -11.35 -3.56
N VAL A 220 -0.15 -12.07 -4.27
CA VAL A 220 -0.50 -12.79 -5.50
C VAL A 220 -1.50 -13.90 -5.23
N ASP A 221 -1.29 -14.71 -4.20
CA ASP A 221 -2.18 -15.83 -3.85
C ASP A 221 -3.59 -15.35 -3.48
N ALA A 222 -3.69 -14.26 -2.72
CA ALA A 222 -4.97 -13.62 -2.41
C ALA A 222 -5.64 -13.03 -3.66
N GLY A 223 -4.86 -12.44 -4.57
CA GLY A 223 -5.31 -12.00 -5.88
C GLY A 223 -5.90 -13.13 -6.72
N ILE A 224 -5.20 -14.26 -6.79
CA ILE A 224 -5.64 -15.45 -7.54
C ILE A 224 -6.93 -16.00 -6.94
N ALA A 225 -7.02 -16.08 -5.61
CA ALA A 225 -8.23 -16.50 -4.93
C ALA A 225 -9.42 -15.60 -5.27
N LEU A 226 -9.24 -14.27 -5.24
CA LEU A 226 -10.28 -13.31 -5.62
C LEU A 226 -10.66 -13.46 -7.10
N LEU A 227 -9.69 -13.57 -8.00
CA LEU A 227 -9.93 -13.74 -9.43
C LEU A 227 -10.78 -14.98 -9.72
N ARG A 228 -10.47 -16.10 -9.07
CA ARG A 228 -11.24 -17.35 -9.18
C ARG A 228 -12.69 -17.18 -8.70
N GLN A 229 -12.91 -16.42 -7.63
CA GLN A 229 -14.27 -16.10 -7.19
C GLN A 229 -15.01 -15.27 -8.23
N LYS A 230 -14.35 -14.27 -8.85
CA LYS A 230 -14.94 -13.47 -9.94
C LYS A 230 -15.26 -14.32 -11.17
N ARG A 231 -14.37 -15.23 -11.55
CA ARG A 231 -14.57 -16.18 -12.65
C ARG A 231 -15.74 -17.11 -12.39
N ALA A 232 -15.86 -17.66 -11.17
CA ALA A 232 -16.99 -18.49 -10.79
C ALA A 232 -18.31 -17.72 -10.85
N ALA A 233 -18.32 -16.44 -10.45
CA ALA A 233 -19.49 -15.58 -10.57
C ALA A 233 -19.85 -15.29 -12.04
N ALA A 234 -18.86 -15.01 -12.88
CA ALA A 234 -19.07 -14.83 -14.33
C ALA A 234 -19.69 -16.07 -14.98
N LYS A 235 -19.14 -17.26 -14.67
CA LYS A 235 -19.67 -18.54 -15.15
C LYS A 235 -21.14 -18.75 -14.75
N ARG A 236 -21.48 -18.50 -13.48
CA ARG A 236 -22.87 -18.61 -13.00
C ARG A 236 -23.82 -17.68 -13.76
N ASP A 237 -23.41 -16.46 -14.05
CA ASP A 237 -24.24 -15.50 -14.78
C ASP A 237 -24.45 -15.93 -16.24
N PHE A 238 -23.42 -16.45 -16.91
CA PHE A 238 -23.57 -17.02 -18.25
C PHE A 238 -24.49 -18.25 -18.29
N GLU A 239 -24.43 -19.09 -17.25
CA GLU A 239 -25.23 -20.32 -17.16
C GLU A 239 -26.72 -20.08 -16.90
N GLN A 240 -27.12 -18.86 -16.51
CA GLN A 240 -28.54 -18.48 -16.35
C GLN A 240 -29.29 -18.44 -17.68
N GLN A 241 -28.62 -18.11 -18.79
CA GLN A 241 -29.24 -18.10 -20.11
C GLN A 241 -29.30 -19.50 -20.71
N LYS A 242 -30.42 -19.83 -21.36
CA LYS A 242 -30.67 -21.14 -21.98
C LYS A 242 -31.00 -21.02 -23.48
N PRO A 243 -30.37 -21.83 -24.35
CA PRO A 243 -29.27 -22.74 -24.05
C PRO A 243 -28.00 -21.98 -23.63
N VAL A 244 -27.18 -22.62 -22.80
CA VAL A 244 -25.91 -22.02 -22.35
C VAL A 244 -25.00 -21.84 -23.56
N SER A 245 -24.54 -20.62 -23.79
CA SER A 245 -23.71 -20.26 -24.95
C SER A 245 -22.68 -19.20 -24.59
N TYR A 246 -21.45 -19.60 -24.26
CA TYR A 246 -20.33 -18.68 -24.06
C TYR A 246 -18.99 -19.38 -24.36
N THR A 247 -17.98 -18.63 -24.80
CA THR A 247 -16.63 -19.16 -25.07
C THR A 247 -15.71 -18.99 -23.85
N ALA A 248 -14.57 -19.67 -23.86
CA ALA A 248 -13.53 -19.46 -22.83
C ALA A 248 -13.04 -18.01 -22.81
N GLU A 249 -12.86 -17.40 -23.98
CA GLU A 249 -12.48 -16.00 -24.13
C GLU A 249 -13.50 -15.05 -23.50
N MET A 250 -14.81 -15.26 -23.75
CA MET A 250 -15.86 -14.46 -23.11
C MET A 250 -15.81 -14.57 -21.58
N LEU A 251 -15.53 -15.77 -21.05
CA LEU A 251 -15.38 -15.97 -19.61
C LEU A 251 -14.15 -15.24 -19.06
N ASP A 252 -13.04 -15.23 -19.79
CA ASP A 252 -11.83 -14.49 -19.44
C ASP A 252 -12.08 -12.98 -19.42
N THR A 253 -12.67 -12.42 -20.48
CA THR A 253 -13.05 -11.00 -20.58
C THR A 253 -14.00 -10.60 -19.44
N GLU A 254 -15.05 -11.39 -19.20
CA GLU A 254 -16.01 -11.13 -18.12
C GLU A 254 -15.34 -11.20 -16.74
N THR A 255 -14.37 -12.11 -16.57
CA THR A 255 -13.57 -12.21 -15.34
C THR A 255 -12.71 -10.96 -15.13
N ILE A 256 -12.03 -10.48 -16.18
CA ILE A 256 -11.22 -9.25 -16.16
C ILE A 256 -12.10 -8.02 -15.86
N THR A 257 -13.26 -7.92 -16.49
CA THR A 257 -14.19 -6.81 -16.20
C THR A 257 -14.65 -6.81 -14.75
N ARG A 258 -14.94 -7.97 -14.18
CA ARG A 258 -15.34 -8.10 -12.76
C ARG A 258 -14.21 -7.84 -11.76
N TRP A 259 -12.95 -7.94 -12.20
CA TRP A 259 -11.80 -7.54 -11.41
C TRP A 259 -11.84 -6.04 -11.10
N ASN A 260 -12.00 -5.21 -12.13
CA ASN A 260 -12.10 -3.75 -11.97
C ASN A 260 -13.50 -3.31 -11.50
N GLY A 261 -14.55 -4.03 -11.91
CA GLY A 261 -15.94 -3.84 -11.51
C GLY A 261 -16.91 -3.74 -12.69
N GLY A 262 -18.08 -4.36 -12.56
CA GLY A 262 -19.13 -4.37 -13.58
C GLY A 262 -19.30 -5.72 -14.27
N LYS A 263 -19.96 -5.69 -15.44
CA LYS A 263 -20.19 -6.84 -16.33
C LYS A 263 -19.84 -6.42 -17.75
N TYR A 264 -19.22 -7.30 -18.53
CA TYR A 264 -18.82 -6.98 -19.90
C TYR A 264 -19.93 -7.30 -20.89
N HIS A 265 -20.55 -8.46 -20.70
CA HIS A 265 -21.53 -9.00 -21.62
C HIS A 265 -22.96 -8.75 -21.15
N GLU A 266 -23.82 -8.44 -22.11
CA GLU A 266 -25.28 -8.45 -21.97
C GLU A 266 -25.90 -9.39 -23.00
N TRP A 267 -27.05 -9.97 -22.67
CA TRP A 267 -27.76 -10.88 -23.57
C TRP A 267 -28.58 -10.08 -24.58
N ASP A 268 -28.32 -10.27 -25.87
CA ASP A 268 -29.09 -9.68 -26.97
C ASP A 268 -30.20 -10.65 -27.38
N GLU A 269 -31.44 -10.40 -26.95
CA GLU A 269 -32.59 -11.25 -27.22
C GLU A 269 -32.91 -11.40 -28.72
N GLY A 270 -32.68 -10.34 -29.51
CA GLY A 270 -32.95 -10.36 -30.94
C GLY A 270 -31.95 -11.23 -31.71
N LYS A 271 -30.68 -11.21 -31.27
CA LYS A 271 -29.60 -12.00 -31.88
C LYS A 271 -29.36 -13.35 -31.19
N LYS A 272 -30.05 -13.61 -30.08
CA LYS A 272 -29.88 -14.80 -29.21
C LYS A 272 -28.41 -15.09 -28.90
N LYS A 273 -27.67 -14.05 -28.53
CA LYS A 273 -26.24 -14.16 -28.19
C LYS A 273 -25.83 -13.10 -27.17
N TRP A 274 -24.76 -13.39 -26.44
CA TRP A 274 -24.08 -12.39 -25.65
C TRP A 274 -23.35 -11.40 -26.53
N VAL A 275 -23.41 -10.13 -26.15
CA VAL A 275 -22.73 -9.03 -26.82
C VAL A 275 -22.05 -8.14 -25.78
N ARG A 276 -20.98 -7.44 -26.18
CA ARG A 276 -20.40 -6.38 -25.37
C ARG A 276 -21.48 -5.36 -25.00
N GLN A 277 -21.50 -4.92 -23.75
CA GLN A 277 -22.44 -3.94 -23.24
C GLN A 277 -22.41 -2.65 -24.08
N LYS A 278 -23.54 -2.34 -24.74
CA LYS A 278 -23.63 -1.23 -25.70
C LYS A 278 -23.77 0.14 -25.03
N SER A 279 -24.25 0.17 -23.79
CA SER A 279 -24.44 1.41 -23.04
C SER A 279 -23.13 2.07 -22.61
N ILE A 280 -21.99 1.38 -22.70
CA ILE A 280 -20.70 1.92 -22.29
C ILE A 280 -19.85 2.33 -23.49
N LEU A 281 -19.60 3.63 -23.60
CA LEU A 281 -18.57 4.20 -24.48
C LEU A 281 -17.28 4.38 -23.69
N CYS A 282 -16.15 3.90 -24.21
CA CYS A 282 -14.87 3.94 -23.51
C CYS A 282 -13.97 5.05 -24.03
N ASP A 283 -13.25 5.71 -23.12
CA ASP A 283 -12.21 6.66 -23.46
C ASP A 283 -10.93 5.90 -23.85
N SER A 284 -10.65 5.83 -25.14
CA SER A 284 -9.52 5.09 -25.71
C SER A 284 -8.15 5.64 -25.29
N LYS A 285 -8.08 6.85 -24.73
CA LYS A 285 -6.86 7.48 -24.22
C LYS A 285 -6.59 7.12 -22.76
N THR A 286 -7.49 6.38 -22.12
CA THR A 286 -7.37 5.98 -20.72
C THR A 286 -7.38 4.46 -20.58
N GLY A 287 -7.07 3.98 -19.37
CA GLY A 287 -7.08 2.54 -19.10
C GLY A 287 -8.42 1.98 -18.64
N ASN A 288 -9.32 2.79 -18.10
CA ASN A 288 -10.56 2.31 -17.48
C ASN A 288 -11.68 3.36 -17.35
N VAL A 289 -11.58 4.50 -18.03
CA VAL A 289 -12.63 5.53 -18.00
C VAL A 289 -13.59 5.32 -19.16
N GLY A 290 -14.87 5.54 -18.90
CA GLY A 290 -15.90 5.59 -19.92
C GLY A 290 -17.16 6.28 -19.44
N TRP A 291 -18.16 6.29 -20.30
CA TRP A 291 -19.43 6.97 -20.11
C TRP A 291 -20.59 6.00 -20.28
N ASN A 292 -21.55 6.09 -19.37
CA ASN A 292 -22.85 5.47 -19.59
C ASN A 292 -23.67 6.36 -20.54
N MET A 293 -23.90 5.85 -21.74
CA MET A 293 -24.62 6.53 -22.82
C MET A 293 -26.14 6.54 -22.61
N THR A 294 -26.67 5.87 -21.58
CA THR A 294 -28.07 6.01 -21.18
C THR A 294 -28.33 7.26 -20.36
N LEU A 295 -27.29 7.95 -19.89
CA LEU A 295 -27.44 9.22 -19.19
C LEU A 295 -27.65 10.34 -20.20
N GLU A 296 -28.64 11.20 -19.94
CA GLU A 296 -28.99 12.32 -20.83
C GLU A 296 -27.78 13.24 -21.10
N SER A 297 -26.94 13.47 -20.08
CA SER A 297 -25.73 14.29 -20.22
C SER A 297 -24.65 13.70 -21.14
N ASN A 298 -24.74 12.40 -21.47
CA ASN A 298 -23.80 11.69 -22.34
C ASN A 298 -24.42 11.25 -23.67
N ALA A 299 -25.75 11.05 -23.72
CA ALA A 299 -26.44 10.50 -24.87
C ALA A 299 -26.17 11.30 -26.16
N GLY A 300 -25.91 10.59 -27.27
CA GLY A 300 -25.66 11.18 -28.58
C GLY A 300 -24.29 11.83 -28.77
N LYS A 301 -23.47 11.98 -27.71
CA LYS A 301 -22.13 12.55 -27.80
C LYS A 301 -21.10 11.53 -28.26
N THR A 302 -20.08 12.03 -28.95
CA THR A 302 -18.91 11.28 -29.38
C THR A 302 -17.87 11.14 -28.26
N GLU A 303 -16.94 10.19 -28.43
CA GLU A 303 -15.81 10.02 -27.50
C GLU A 303 -14.99 11.31 -27.35
N SER A 304 -14.71 12.04 -28.44
CA SER A 304 -13.91 13.27 -28.39
C SER A 304 -14.62 14.35 -27.57
N GLU A 305 -15.92 14.57 -27.80
CA GLU A 305 -16.69 15.59 -27.07
C GLU A 305 -16.71 15.31 -25.57
N LEU A 306 -16.90 14.04 -25.19
CA LEU A 306 -16.92 13.63 -23.78
C LEU A 306 -15.54 13.69 -23.15
N HIS A 307 -14.50 13.25 -23.86
CA HIS A 307 -13.12 13.35 -23.41
C HIS A 307 -12.71 14.80 -23.17
N ASP A 308 -13.02 15.70 -24.10
CA ASP A 308 -12.67 17.12 -24.00
C ASP A 308 -13.41 17.79 -22.84
N ARG A 309 -14.67 17.40 -22.59
CA ARG A 309 -15.44 17.83 -21.42
C ARG A 309 -14.79 17.38 -20.11
N ASP A 310 -14.36 16.11 -20.01
CA ASP A 310 -14.14 15.46 -18.72
C ASP A 310 -12.67 15.27 -18.34
N ASN A 311 -11.73 15.25 -19.28
CA ASN A 311 -10.34 14.83 -19.00
C ASN A 311 -9.67 15.61 -17.84
N GLY A 312 -10.01 16.89 -17.67
CA GLY A 312 -9.48 17.74 -16.61
C GLY A 312 -9.93 17.36 -15.20
N THR A 313 -10.99 16.53 -15.10
CA THR A 313 -11.59 16.08 -13.84
C THR A 313 -11.13 14.70 -13.42
N TYR A 314 -10.55 13.88 -14.31
CA TYR A 314 -10.11 12.50 -14.00
C TYR A 314 -9.16 12.43 -12.81
N ARG A 315 -8.27 13.43 -12.67
CA ARG A 315 -7.32 13.53 -11.54
C ARG A 315 -7.98 13.69 -10.17
N LYS A 316 -9.25 14.12 -10.13
CA LYS A 316 -10.06 14.22 -8.91
C LYS A 316 -10.70 12.88 -8.52
N MET A 317 -10.50 11.82 -9.32
CA MET A 317 -11.07 10.50 -9.09
C MET A 317 -12.59 10.58 -8.89
N LYS A 318 -13.15 9.89 -7.90
CA LYS A 318 -14.59 9.92 -7.60
C LYS A 318 -15.14 11.33 -7.36
N GLU A 319 -14.35 12.26 -6.82
CA GLU A 319 -14.80 13.64 -6.59
C GLU A 319 -14.97 14.44 -7.91
N GLY A 320 -14.39 13.95 -9.00
CA GLY A 320 -14.56 14.51 -10.34
C GLY A 320 -15.78 13.99 -11.10
N GLN A 321 -16.47 12.98 -10.56
CA GLN A 321 -17.65 12.36 -11.19
C GLN A 321 -18.90 13.04 -10.67
N ASN A 322 -19.61 13.78 -11.53
CA ASN A 322 -20.83 14.49 -11.18
C ASN A 322 -21.78 14.61 -12.39
N GLU A 323 -22.90 15.32 -12.25
CA GLU A 323 -23.91 15.43 -13.32
C GLU A 323 -23.37 16.10 -14.59
N GLU A 324 -22.51 17.11 -14.44
CA GLU A 324 -21.87 17.81 -15.56
C GLU A 324 -20.77 16.95 -16.20
N HIS A 325 -20.05 16.21 -15.37
CA HIS A 325 -18.92 15.33 -15.71
C HIS A 325 -19.25 13.87 -15.40
N ALA A 326 -20.23 13.33 -16.13
CA ALA A 326 -20.81 12.01 -15.89
C ALA A 326 -19.97 10.86 -16.48
N TRP A 327 -18.65 10.92 -16.29
CA TRP A 327 -17.73 9.80 -16.55
C TRP A 327 -17.69 8.86 -15.34
N GLN A 328 -17.25 7.62 -15.57
CA GLN A 328 -17.09 6.62 -14.52
C GLN A 328 -15.89 5.71 -14.79
N TYR A 329 -15.40 5.06 -13.74
CA TYR A 329 -14.54 3.89 -13.90
C TYR A 329 -15.39 2.71 -14.37
N SER A 330 -14.93 2.02 -15.41
CA SER A 330 -15.68 0.95 -16.06
C SER A 330 -14.80 -0.27 -16.29
N GLY A 331 -15.22 -1.41 -15.76
CA GLY A 331 -14.57 -2.69 -16.06
C GLY A 331 -14.73 -3.14 -17.52
N VAL A 332 -15.71 -2.61 -18.26
CA VAL A 332 -15.81 -2.83 -19.71
C VAL A 332 -14.61 -2.18 -20.40
N CYS A 333 -14.35 -0.91 -20.07
CA CYS A 333 -13.22 -0.16 -20.64
C CYS A 333 -11.88 -0.71 -20.19
N TYR A 334 -11.79 -1.17 -18.94
CA TYR A 334 -10.62 -1.87 -18.43
C TYR A 334 -10.31 -3.15 -19.21
N ALA A 335 -11.31 -3.99 -19.48
CA ALA A 335 -11.13 -5.20 -20.27
C ALA A 335 -10.75 -4.89 -21.72
N ASP A 336 -11.45 -3.95 -22.38
CA ASP A 336 -11.11 -3.51 -23.74
C ASP A 336 -9.66 -3.00 -23.84
N HIS A 337 -9.18 -2.31 -22.81
CA HIS A 337 -7.80 -1.80 -22.75
C HIS A 337 -6.77 -2.91 -22.57
N ILE A 338 -7.06 -3.91 -21.74
CA ILE A 338 -6.19 -5.07 -21.54
C ILE A 338 -6.11 -5.93 -22.80
N GLU A 339 -7.22 -6.13 -23.52
CA GLU A 339 -7.24 -6.96 -24.73
C GLU A 339 -6.48 -6.35 -25.90
N LYS A 340 -6.31 -5.02 -25.93
CA LYS A 340 -5.53 -4.31 -26.96
C LYS A 340 -4.01 -4.38 -26.73
N ARG A 341 -3.56 -4.93 -25.60
CA ARG A 341 -2.14 -5.04 -25.23
C ARG A 341 -1.67 -6.49 -25.31
#